data_AF-A0A2E6N0D7-F1
#
_entry.id   AF-A0A2E6N0D7-F1
#
_cell.length_a   1.000
_cell.length_b   1.000
_cell.length_c   1.000
_cell.angle_alpha   90.00
_cell.angle_beta   90.00
_cell.angle_gamma   90.00
#
_symmetry.space_group_name_H-M   'P 1'
#
loop_
_entity.id
_entity.type
_entity.pdbx_description
1 polymer ?
#
loop_
_entity_poly.entity_id
_entity_poly.type
_entity_poly.pdbx_seq_one_letter_code
_entity_poly.pdbx_strand_id
1 'polypeptide(L)'
;MSPLPLLAILVSSFAGGNARPVLDDHVDLIEVNHHYDENGWLVMDQVIFYQWCPTKSRYRVRDWRPLKSFTQVPTKDFRTGKYITTWKDGRNYRRITADQFRETWTAYDPELIDSLQSPKQYRKTLIKPKK
;
A
#
# COMPACT_ATOMS: atom_id res chain seq x y z
N MET A 1 13.27 -64.91 -10.26
CA MET A 1 12.52 -63.63 -10.38
C MET A 1 12.56 -62.97 -9.02
N SER A 2 13.42 -61.97 -8.81
CA SER A 2 13.49 -61.20 -7.55
C SER A 2 12.67 -59.92 -7.68
N PRO A 3 12.00 -59.43 -6.62
CA PRO A 3 11.51 -58.07 -6.60
C PRO A 3 12.56 -57.17 -5.92
N LEU A 4 13.00 -56.13 -6.63
CA LEU A 4 13.70 -55.00 -6.04
C LEU A 4 12.68 -54.14 -5.27
N PRO A 5 12.93 -53.74 -4.01
CA PRO A 5 12.09 -52.75 -3.35
C PRO A 5 12.52 -51.35 -3.80
N LEU A 6 11.59 -50.62 -4.42
CA LEU A 6 11.76 -49.20 -4.74
C LEU A 6 11.57 -48.39 -3.45
N LEU A 7 12.67 -47.99 -2.82
CA LEU A 7 12.64 -47.11 -1.65
C LEU A 7 12.39 -45.66 -2.13
N ALA A 8 11.14 -45.19 -2.03
CA ALA A 8 10.81 -43.79 -2.30
C ALA A 8 11.20 -42.92 -1.10
N ILE A 9 12.31 -42.19 -1.22
CA ILE A 9 12.68 -41.15 -0.25
C ILE A 9 11.85 -39.90 -0.58
N LEU A 10 10.77 -39.69 0.16
CA LEU A 10 10.07 -38.42 0.22
C LEU A 10 10.91 -37.42 1.02
N VAL A 11 11.73 -36.63 0.34
CA VAL A 11 12.35 -35.45 0.94
C VAL A 11 11.27 -34.38 1.08
N SER A 12 10.64 -34.31 2.25
CA SER A 12 9.80 -33.18 2.63
C SER A 12 10.72 -32.01 3.03
N SER A 13 11.06 -31.17 2.07
CA SER A 13 11.69 -29.89 2.36
C SER A 13 10.63 -28.87 2.75
N PHE A 14 10.22 -28.85 4.02
CA PHE A 14 9.64 -27.64 4.60
C PHE A 14 10.77 -26.63 4.79
N ALA A 15 11.02 -25.81 3.78
CA ALA A 15 11.76 -24.57 3.94
C ALA A 15 10.87 -23.60 4.73
N GLY A 16 10.83 -23.78 6.06
CA GLY A 16 10.31 -22.82 7.02
C GLY A 16 11.22 -21.60 7.08
N GLY A 17 11.25 -20.82 6.00
CA GLY A 17 11.77 -19.46 6.06
C GLY A 17 10.86 -18.65 6.97
N ASN A 18 11.44 -17.89 7.91
CA ASN A 18 10.73 -16.85 8.66
C ASN A 18 10.32 -15.70 7.71
N ALA A 19 9.48 -15.99 6.73
CA ALA A 19 8.91 -14.99 5.85
C ALA A 19 8.05 -14.08 6.72
N ARG A 20 8.49 -12.82 6.89
CA ARG A 20 7.70 -11.84 7.64
C ARG A 20 6.34 -11.69 6.94
N PRO A 21 5.22 -11.66 7.68
CA PRO A 21 3.91 -11.54 7.05
C PRO A 21 3.87 -10.25 6.22
N VAL A 22 3.40 -10.38 4.98
CA VAL A 22 3.12 -9.23 4.12
C VAL A 22 1.63 -8.94 4.23
N LEU A 23 1.30 -7.75 4.72
CA LEU A 23 -0.05 -7.21 4.64
C LEU A 23 -0.23 -6.65 3.23
N ASP A 24 -1.08 -7.32 2.46
CA ASP A 24 -1.34 -6.99 1.07
C ASP A 24 -2.68 -6.28 0.93
N ASP A 25 -2.63 -5.03 0.46
CA ASP A 25 -3.82 -4.22 0.16
C ASP A 25 -3.82 -3.77 -1.31
N HIS A 26 -5.01 -3.51 -1.82
CA HIS A 26 -5.23 -2.88 -3.11
C HIS A 26 -6.06 -1.61 -2.96
N VAL A 27 -5.73 -0.57 -3.72
CA VAL A 27 -6.45 0.70 -3.83
C VAL A 27 -6.50 1.13 -5.29
N ASP A 28 -7.37 2.05 -5.65
CA ASP A 28 -7.53 2.42 -7.07
C ASP A 28 -6.46 3.42 -7.52
N LEU A 29 -6.04 4.31 -6.62
CA LEU A 29 -5.07 5.36 -6.88
C LEU A 29 -4.13 5.56 -5.69
N ILE A 30 -2.82 5.64 -5.97
CA ILE A 30 -1.83 6.17 -5.03
C ILE A 30 -1.42 7.56 -5.47
N GLU A 31 -1.31 8.48 -4.53
CA GLU A 31 -0.76 9.81 -4.74
C GLU A 31 0.46 10.02 -3.88
N VAL A 32 1.54 10.55 -4.47
CA VAL A 32 2.56 11.28 -3.72
C VAL A 32 2.20 12.75 -3.77
N ASN A 33 2.03 13.37 -2.62
CA ASN A 33 1.65 14.77 -2.51
C ASN A 33 2.72 15.54 -1.73
N HIS A 34 3.08 16.70 -2.27
CA HIS A 34 3.97 17.69 -1.68
C HIS A 34 3.09 18.86 -1.23
N HIS A 35 2.78 18.90 0.06
CA HIS A 35 1.92 19.93 0.64
C HIS A 35 2.75 21.13 1.09
N TYR A 36 2.41 22.31 0.61
CA TYR A 36 3.02 23.60 0.95
C TYR A 36 2.03 24.50 1.69
N ASP A 37 2.53 25.40 2.53
CA ASP A 37 1.73 26.43 3.17
C ASP A 37 1.50 27.64 2.25
N GLU A 38 0.78 28.65 2.75
CA GLU A 38 0.47 29.90 2.04
C GLU A 38 1.70 30.72 1.67
N ASN A 39 2.83 30.51 2.35
CA ASN A 39 4.10 31.17 2.08
C ASN A 39 4.98 30.37 1.11
N GLY A 40 4.52 29.19 0.66
CA GLY A 40 5.26 28.30 -0.23
C GLY A 40 6.30 27.43 0.48
N TRP A 41 6.25 27.30 1.81
CA TRP A 41 7.13 26.38 2.54
C TRP A 41 6.57 24.97 2.52
N LEU A 42 7.45 23.98 2.32
CA LEU A 42 7.06 22.58 2.38
C LEU A 42 6.62 22.23 3.80
N VAL A 43 5.35 21.84 3.94
CA VAL A 43 4.75 21.36 5.20
C VAL A 43 4.95 19.86 5.34
N MET A 44 4.68 19.09 4.28
CA MET A 44 4.76 17.64 4.33
C MET A 44 4.85 16.99 2.94
N ASP A 45 5.72 16.00 2.81
CA ASP A 45 5.59 14.98 1.78
C ASP A 45 4.77 13.81 2.33
N GLN A 46 3.77 13.38 1.57
CA GLN A 46 2.85 12.34 2.00
C GLN A 46 2.47 11.40 0.87
N VAL A 47 2.18 10.15 1.24
CA VAL A 47 1.59 9.15 0.34
C VAL A 47 0.14 8.94 0.75
N ILE A 48 -0.77 9.15 -0.19
CA ILE A 48 -2.21 9.09 0.04
C ILE A 48 -2.79 7.95 -0.80
N PHE A 49 -3.65 7.15 -0.18
CA PHE A 49 -4.27 5.97 -0.79
C PHE A 49 -5.75 6.22 -1.01
N TYR A 50 -6.21 6.09 -2.25
CA TYR A 50 -7.59 6.39 -2.63
C TYR A 50 -8.35 5.17 -3.12
N GLN A 51 -9.63 5.11 -2.76
CA GLN A 51 -10.60 4.21 -3.35
C GLN A 51 -11.69 5.02 -4.06
N TRP A 52 -12.06 4.61 -5.27
CA TRP A 52 -13.23 5.08 -5.98
C TRP A 52 -14.50 4.76 -5.20
N CYS A 53 -15.29 5.79 -4.95
CA CYS A 53 -16.62 5.67 -4.37
C CYS A 53 -17.64 5.78 -5.50
N PRO A 54 -18.28 4.67 -5.93
CA PRO A 54 -19.20 4.70 -7.07
C PRO A 54 -20.45 5.52 -6.78
N THR A 55 -20.93 5.55 -5.53
CA THR A 55 -22.15 6.28 -5.15
C THR A 55 -21.97 7.80 -5.09
N LYS A 56 -20.72 8.28 -4.97
CA LYS A 56 -20.37 9.70 -4.99
C LYS A 56 -19.57 10.09 -6.23
N SER A 57 -19.33 9.14 -7.13
CA SER A 57 -18.54 9.28 -8.36
C SER A 57 -17.22 10.03 -8.15
N ARG A 58 -16.49 9.70 -7.09
CA ARG A 58 -15.23 10.35 -6.74
C ARG A 58 -14.28 9.44 -5.98
N TYR A 59 -12.99 9.75 -6.04
CA TYR A 59 -11.99 9.15 -5.16
C TYR A 59 -12.17 9.62 -3.71
N ARG A 60 -11.99 8.70 -2.77
CA ARG A 60 -12.08 8.91 -1.32
C ARG A 60 -10.80 8.42 -0.67
N VAL A 61 -10.29 9.16 0.29
CA VAL A 61 -9.08 8.75 1.00
C VAL A 61 -9.39 7.54 1.88
N ARG A 62 -8.65 6.46 1.63
CA ARG A 62 -8.70 5.21 2.37
C ARG A 62 -7.78 5.28 3.58
N ASP A 63 -6.56 5.76 3.35
CA ASP A 63 -5.50 5.92 4.34
C ASP A 63 -4.42 6.86 3.78
N TRP A 64 -3.48 7.27 4.61
CA TRP A 64 -2.35 8.09 4.20
C TRP A 64 -1.20 7.93 5.19
N ARG A 65 -0.03 8.45 4.80
CA ARG A 65 1.10 8.57 5.72
C ARG A 65 2.12 9.61 5.27
N PRO A 66 2.96 10.11 6.19
CA PRO A 66 4.17 10.84 5.82
C PRO A 66 5.09 9.96 4.97
N LEU A 67 5.64 10.54 3.90
CA LEU A 67 6.66 9.96 3.05
C LEU A 67 8.03 10.13 3.75
N LYS A 68 8.54 9.04 4.32
CA LYS A 68 9.78 9.04 5.12
C LYS A 68 10.99 8.53 4.35
N SER A 69 10.78 7.89 3.21
CA SER A 69 11.86 7.29 2.41
C SER A 69 11.42 7.15 0.97
N PHE A 70 12.35 7.32 0.03
CA PHE A 70 12.15 7.06 -1.40
C PHE A 70 11.68 5.63 -1.70
N THR A 71 11.98 4.66 -0.82
CA THR A 71 11.46 3.29 -0.95
C THR A 71 9.94 3.18 -0.87
N GLN A 72 9.28 4.22 -0.35
CA GLN A 72 7.83 4.29 -0.25
C GLN A 72 7.19 4.97 -1.47
N VAL A 73 7.98 5.56 -2.37
CA VAL A 73 7.48 6.12 -3.63
C VAL A 73 7.01 4.95 -4.50
N PRO A 74 5.78 4.98 -5.04
CA PRO A 74 5.26 3.91 -5.87
C PRO A 74 6.10 3.70 -7.13
N THR A 75 6.41 2.45 -7.43
CA THR A 75 7.07 2.05 -8.68
C THR A 75 6.13 1.20 -9.52
N LYS A 76 6.25 1.30 -10.85
CA LYS A 76 5.41 0.51 -11.75
C LYS A 76 5.98 -0.90 -11.90
N ASP A 77 5.17 -1.90 -11.60
CA ASP A 77 5.45 -3.30 -11.95
C ASP A 77 5.00 -3.52 -13.41
N PHE A 78 5.96 -3.59 -14.32
CA PHE A 78 5.69 -3.76 -15.76
C PHE A 78 5.04 -5.10 -16.12
N ARG A 79 5.16 -6.13 -15.27
CA ARG A 79 4.52 -7.43 -15.53
C ARG A 79 3.01 -7.36 -15.28
N THR A 80 2.60 -6.63 -14.25
CA THR A 80 1.18 -6.53 -13.86
C THR A 80 0.52 -5.23 -14.31
N GLY A 81 1.32 -4.24 -14.73
CA GLY A 81 0.86 -2.90 -15.09
C GLY A 81 0.51 -2.01 -13.88
N LYS A 82 0.57 -2.55 -12.66
CA LYS A 82 0.15 -1.86 -11.42
C LYS A 82 1.29 -1.07 -10.80
N TYR A 83 0.94 -0.05 -10.02
CA TYR A 83 1.87 0.67 -9.15
C TYR A 83 1.97 -0.04 -7.80
N ILE A 84 3.18 -0.13 -7.24
CA ILE A 84 3.45 -0.84 -6.00
C ILE A 84 4.26 0.06 -5.08
N THR A 85 3.83 0.17 -3.83
CA THR A 85 4.65 0.73 -2.74
C THR A 85 4.74 -0.28 -1.60
N THR A 86 5.91 -0.35 -0.95
CA THR A 86 6.17 -1.29 0.12
C THR A 86 6.88 -0.62 1.28
N TRP A 87 6.56 -1.01 2.50
CA TRP A 87 7.26 -0.51 3.68
C TRP A 87 7.23 -1.49 4.85
N LYS A 88 8.09 -1.22 5.84
CA LYS A 88 8.06 -1.92 7.13
C LYS A 88 6.95 -1.34 8.02
N ASP A 89 6.04 -2.19 8.46
CA ASP A 89 4.90 -1.85 9.33
C ASP A 89 4.99 -2.67 10.63
N GLY A 90 5.77 -2.15 11.58
CA GLY A 90 6.15 -2.86 12.80
C GLY A 90 6.95 -4.13 12.51
N ARG A 91 6.38 -5.29 12.84
CA ARG A 91 6.98 -6.61 12.57
C ARG A 91 6.66 -7.14 11.16
N ASN A 92 5.70 -6.52 10.47
CA ASN A 92 5.25 -6.94 9.14
C ASN A 92 5.88 -6.06 8.05
N TYR A 93 5.79 -6.53 6.82
CA TYR A 93 5.86 -5.65 5.67
C TYR A 93 4.45 -5.34 5.19
N ARG A 94 4.23 -4.15 4.65
CA ARG A 94 3.01 -3.83 3.94
C ARG A 94 3.34 -3.57 2.49
N ARG A 95 2.58 -4.18 1.60
CA ARG A 95 2.60 -3.91 0.18
C ARG A 95 1.23 -3.38 -0.22
N ILE A 96 1.21 -2.24 -0.91
CA ILE A 96 0.00 -1.69 -1.51
C ILE A 96 0.18 -1.64 -3.01
N THR A 97 -0.82 -2.14 -3.71
CA THR A 97 -0.90 -2.05 -5.17
C THR A 97 -2.00 -1.08 -5.60
N ALA A 98 -1.81 -0.41 -6.74
CA ALA A 98 -2.84 0.43 -7.33
C ALA A 98 -2.84 0.41 -8.86
N ASP A 99 -3.99 0.71 -9.43
CA ASP A 99 -4.16 0.81 -10.88
C ASP A 99 -3.62 2.13 -11.44
N GLN A 100 -3.67 3.18 -10.62
CA GLN A 100 -3.21 4.52 -11.00
C GLN A 100 -2.23 5.09 -9.98
N PHE A 101 -1.37 5.98 -10.47
CA PHE A 101 -0.45 6.78 -9.69
C PHE A 101 -0.48 8.23 -10.16
N ARG A 102 -0.37 9.16 -9.22
CA ARG A 102 -0.14 10.58 -9.52
C ARG A 102 0.83 11.19 -8.51
N GLU A 103 1.46 12.27 -8.93
CA GLU A 103 2.28 13.12 -8.08
C GLU A 103 1.74 14.55 -8.15
N THR A 104 1.63 15.22 -7.02
CA THR A 104 0.99 16.55 -6.92
C THR A 104 1.73 17.49 -5.98
N TRP A 105 1.60 18.79 -6.24
CA TRP A 105 2.07 19.87 -5.38
C TRP A 105 0.86 20.74 -5.04
N THR A 106 0.53 20.87 -3.76
CA THR A 106 -0.70 21.54 -3.33
C THR A 106 -0.44 22.52 -2.20
N ALA A 107 -1.20 23.63 -2.19
CA ALA A 107 -1.20 24.59 -1.09
C ALA A 107 -2.19 24.22 0.04
N TYR A 108 -2.70 23.00 0.02
CA TYR A 108 -3.64 22.44 0.99
C TYR A 108 -3.37 20.95 1.15
N ASP A 109 -3.78 20.36 2.28
CA ASP A 109 -3.68 18.92 2.50
C ASP A 109 -4.89 18.18 1.90
N PRO A 110 -4.72 17.39 0.81
CA PRO A 110 -5.84 16.69 0.18
C PRO A 110 -6.49 15.66 1.11
N GLU A 111 -5.74 15.06 2.04
CA GLU A 111 -6.31 14.14 3.01
C GLU A 111 -7.26 14.83 3.95
N LEU A 112 -6.84 15.98 4.47
CA LEU A 112 -7.62 16.75 5.42
C LEU A 112 -8.93 17.22 4.78
N ILE A 113 -8.86 17.73 3.55
CA ILE A 113 -10.05 18.16 2.81
C ILE A 113 -11.03 16.99 2.59
N ASP A 114 -10.54 15.80 2.21
CA ASP A 114 -11.43 14.63 2.07
C ASP A 114 -12.01 14.17 3.43
N SER A 115 -11.19 14.20 4.50
CA SER A 115 -11.56 13.87 5.88
C SER A 115 -12.71 14.72 6.39
N LEU A 116 -12.71 16.02 6.10
CA LEU A 116 -13.77 16.94 6.52
C LEU A 116 -15.13 16.61 5.88
N GLN A 117 -15.12 15.99 4.70
CA GLN A 117 -16.34 15.67 3.96
C GLN A 117 -16.93 14.30 4.30
N SER A 118 -16.17 13.41 4.93
CA SER A 118 -16.70 12.15 5.49
C SER A 118 -15.87 11.76 6.70
N PRO A 119 -16.48 11.65 7.90
CA PRO A 119 -15.78 11.25 9.11
C PRO A 119 -14.98 9.96 8.91
N LYS A 120 -13.77 9.93 9.47
CA LYS A 120 -12.79 8.83 9.30
C LYS A 120 -13.35 7.45 9.64
N GLN A 121 -14.36 7.38 10.51
CA GLN A 121 -15.03 6.15 10.93
C GLN A 121 -15.72 5.38 9.78
N TYR A 122 -16.05 6.04 8.68
CA TYR A 122 -16.68 5.40 7.51
C TYR A 122 -15.68 4.97 6.45
N ARG A 123 -14.38 5.19 6.67
CA ARG A 123 -13.33 4.77 5.74
C ARG A 123 -13.12 3.26 5.85
N LYS A 124 -13.12 2.59 4.70
CA LYS A 124 -12.65 1.20 4.60
C LYS A 124 -11.14 1.18 4.84
N THR A 125 -10.69 1.04 6.08
CA THR A 125 -9.25 1.14 6.41
C THR A 125 -8.42 0.06 5.71
N LEU A 126 -7.11 0.29 5.59
CA LEU A 126 -6.15 -0.75 5.25
C LEU A 126 -6.20 -1.90 6.27
N ILE A 127 -5.73 -3.09 5.88
CA ILE A 127 -5.70 -4.25 6.77
C ILE A 127 -4.86 -3.93 8.01
N LYS A 128 -5.41 -4.11 9.22
CA LYS A 128 -4.65 -3.91 10.45
C LYS A 128 -3.82 -5.16 10.78
N PRO A 129 -2.57 -5.03 11.27
CA PRO A 129 -1.82 -6.15 11.80
C PRO A 129 -2.60 -6.87 12.91
N LYS A 130 -2.55 -8.20 12.94
CA LYS A 130 -3.01 -8.96 14.12
C LYS A 130 -2.05 -8.66 15.28
N LYS A 131 -2.59 -8.34 16.46
CA LYS A 131 -1.82 -8.09 17.68
C LYS A 131 -1.14 -9.36 18.17
#